data_AF-A0A0G0PQL5-F1
#
_entry.id   AF-A0A0G0PQL5-F1
#
_cell.length_a   1.000
_cell.length_b   1.000
_cell.length_c   1.000
_cell.angle_alpha   90.00
_cell.angle_beta   90.00
_cell.angle_gamma   90.00
#
_symmetry.space_group_name_H-M   'P 1'
#
loop_
_entity.id
_entity.type
_entity.pdbx_description
1 polymer ?
#
loop_
_entity_poly.entity_id
_entity_poly.type
_entity_poly.pdbx_seq_one_letter_code
_entity_poly.pdbx_strand_id
1 'polypeptide(L)'
;MNRQFVLSQILIIPLLLFLYISLFAPNTVYATELPSFPFCSNPQGEIKVSYDSGTHGVVGSQTQYQGKDTVYFVGENNYLQCLCTDQGEGIQTGWLKLGNLSNNEIDELRNEGWQYVPDGTLWGLAGGDYLAKNSPYSCNGEGGNTTPTLTPTPTSSTISSTSGDPGIGGSVIAASAPLLAATGTSTLFYSLLAFGLASFGLGLVLRKKDKIN
;
A
#
# COMPACT_ATOMS: atom_id res chain seq x y z
N MET A 1 -56.39 -4.34 -24.49
CA MET A 1 -55.41 -3.84 -23.50
C MET A 1 -55.38 -2.31 -23.60
N ASN A 2 -55.67 -1.62 -22.51
CA ASN A 2 -56.03 -0.19 -22.56
C ASN A 2 -54.79 0.65 -22.88
N ARG A 3 -54.82 1.37 -24.02
CA ARG A 3 -53.64 2.09 -24.57
C ARG A 3 -53.08 3.13 -23.61
N GLN A 4 -53.96 3.72 -22.79
CA GLN A 4 -53.63 4.62 -21.68
C GLN A 4 -52.79 3.93 -20.58
N PHE A 5 -53.08 2.67 -20.27
CA PHE A 5 -52.38 1.90 -19.25
C PHE A 5 -50.95 1.55 -19.67
N VAL A 6 -50.76 1.25 -20.97
CA VAL A 6 -49.44 0.95 -21.55
C VAL A 6 -48.56 2.20 -21.60
N LEU A 7 -49.13 3.36 -21.95
CA LEU A 7 -48.41 4.63 -21.98
C LEU A 7 -47.97 5.12 -20.58
N SER A 8 -48.81 4.92 -19.57
CA SER A 8 -48.48 5.26 -18.17
C SER A 8 -47.35 4.39 -17.61
N GLN A 9 -47.37 3.08 -17.87
CA GLN A 9 -46.31 2.15 -17.45
C GLN A 9 -44.95 2.49 -18.08
N ILE A 10 -44.93 2.93 -19.34
CA ILE A 10 -43.69 3.31 -20.06
C ILE A 10 -43.00 4.53 -19.43
N LEU A 11 -43.74 5.44 -18.79
CA LEU A 11 -43.18 6.62 -18.12
C LEU A 11 -42.78 6.38 -16.67
N ILE A 12 -43.54 5.55 -15.94
CA ILE A 12 -43.34 5.35 -14.49
C ILE A 12 -42.13 4.44 -14.20
N ILE A 13 -41.95 3.37 -14.98
CA ILE A 13 -40.84 2.42 -14.78
C ILE A 13 -39.46 3.08 -14.87
N PRO A 14 -39.11 3.88 -15.89
CA PRO A 14 -37.81 4.53 -15.95
C PRO A 14 -37.63 5.60 -14.87
N LEU A 15 -38.70 6.28 -14.45
CA LEU A 15 -38.66 7.24 -13.35
C LEU A 15 -38.32 6.57 -12.01
N LEU A 16 -38.98 5.44 -11.72
CA LEU A 16 -38.69 4.65 -10.51
C LEU A 16 -37.29 4.04 -10.55
N LEU A 17 -36.83 3.60 -11.72
CA LEU A 17 -35.46 3.10 -11.89
C LEU A 17 -34.43 4.21 -11.67
N PHE A 18 -34.66 5.41 -12.20
CA PHE A 18 -33.79 6.56 -11.98
C PHE A 18 -33.75 6.96 -10.51
N LEU A 19 -34.91 7.00 -9.84
CA LEU A 19 -34.99 7.29 -8.41
C LEU A 19 -34.24 6.24 -7.58
N TYR A 20 -34.40 4.95 -7.91
CA TYR A 20 -33.68 3.87 -7.25
C TYR A 20 -32.16 4.02 -7.42
N ILE A 21 -31.67 4.25 -8.63
CA ILE A 21 -30.23 4.44 -8.87
C ILE A 21 -29.69 5.67 -8.13
N SER A 22 -30.49 6.73 -8.02
CA SER A 22 -30.08 7.96 -7.32
C SER A 22 -30.01 7.78 -5.81
N LEU A 23 -30.93 7.00 -5.23
CA LEU A 23 -30.99 6.74 -3.78
C LEU A 23 -29.99 5.67 -3.33
N PHE A 24 -29.62 4.75 -4.23
CA PHE A 24 -28.67 3.67 -3.96
C PHE A 24 -27.35 3.86 -4.70
N ALA A 25 -27.05 5.08 -5.18
CA ALA A 25 -25.76 5.37 -5.76
C ALA A 25 -24.68 5.17 -4.66
N PRO A 26 -23.63 4.38 -4.93
CA PRO A 26 -22.55 4.24 -3.97
C PRO A 26 -21.91 5.62 -3.74
N ASN A 27 -21.61 5.93 -2.48
CA ASN A 27 -20.84 7.11 -2.14
C ASN A 27 -19.50 7.07 -2.88
N THR A 28 -19.05 8.22 -3.39
CA THR A 28 -17.70 8.38 -3.93
C THR A 28 -16.69 8.08 -2.84
N VAL A 29 -15.88 7.04 -3.04
CA VAL A 29 -14.73 6.72 -2.20
C VAL A 29 -13.56 7.52 -2.74
N TYR A 30 -12.96 8.36 -1.89
CA TYR A 30 -11.70 9.00 -2.18
C TYR A 30 -10.60 8.02 -1.76
N ALA A 31 -9.72 7.66 -2.69
CA ALA A 31 -8.53 6.89 -2.36
C ALA A 31 -7.53 7.84 -1.69
N THR A 32 -7.17 7.57 -0.45
CA THR A 32 -6.08 8.28 0.22
C THR A 32 -4.76 7.83 -0.38
N GLU A 33 -4.00 8.77 -0.94
CA GLU A 33 -2.65 8.49 -1.41
C GLU A 33 -1.72 8.32 -0.21
N LEU A 34 -1.40 7.06 0.09
CA LEU A 34 -0.39 6.72 1.07
C LEU A 34 0.99 7.19 0.58
N PRO A 35 1.79 7.84 1.44
CA PRO A 35 3.15 8.18 1.09
C PRO A 35 3.94 6.89 0.79
N SER A 36 4.62 6.89 -0.36
CA SER A 36 5.50 5.79 -0.74
C SER A 36 6.80 5.84 0.07
N PHE A 37 7.17 4.75 0.72
CA PHE A 37 8.43 4.66 1.44
C PHE A 37 9.54 4.11 0.51
N PRO A 38 10.78 4.66 0.57
CA PRO A 38 11.92 4.02 -0.07
C PRO A 38 12.25 2.69 0.63
N PHE A 39 13.06 1.86 -0.03
CA PHE A 39 13.47 0.58 0.51
C PHE A 39 14.77 0.69 1.30
N CYS A 40 14.89 -0.05 2.41
CA CYS A 40 16.12 -0.11 3.21
C CYS A 40 17.33 -0.72 2.47
N SER A 41 17.12 -1.41 1.35
CA SER A 41 18.20 -1.83 0.45
C SER A 41 18.83 -0.68 -0.34
N ASN A 42 18.12 0.44 -0.48
CA ASN A 42 18.59 1.68 -1.09
C ASN A 42 17.91 2.87 -0.42
N PRO A 43 18.20 3.13 0.87
CA PRO A 43 17.46 4.10 1.67
C PRO A 43 17.66 5.50 1.08
N GLN A 44 16.58 6.27 1.08
CA GLN A 44 16.60 7.68 0.67
C GLN A 44 16.24 8.54 1.89
N GLY A 45 16.59 9.83 1.83
CA GLY A 45 16.25 10.80 2.87
C GLY A 45 17.41 11.18 3.78
N GLU A 46 17.11 11.98 4.80
CA GLU A 46 18.07 12.52 5.76
C GLU A 46 18.20 11.59 6.96
N ILE A 47 19.41 11.15 7.31
CA ILE A 47 19.64 10.35 8.51
C ILE A 47 19.34 11.19 9.75
N LYS A 48 18.40 10.73 10.58
CA LYS A 48 18.07 11.36 11.88
C LYS A 48 18.80 10.73 13.03
N VAL A 49 18.96 9.41 13.00
CA VAL A 49 19.75 8.66 13.97
C VAL A 49 20.30 7.39 13.32
N SER A 50 21.49 6.97 13.73
CA SER A 50 22.12 5.73 13.31
C SER A 50 22.85 5.11 14.48
N TYR A 51 22.63 3.82 14.69
CA TYR A 51 23.25 3.00 15.71
C TYR A 51 24.00 1.85 15.02
N ASP A 52 25.32 1.80 15.21
CA ASP A 52 26.18 0.75 14.62
C ASP A 52 26.06 -0.61 15.32
N SER A 53 25.44 -0.64 16.50
CA SER A 53 25.09 -1.84 17.26
C SER A 53 24.09 -1.47 18.36
N GLY A 54 23.40 -2.46 18.93
CA GLY A 54 22.51 -2.24 20.06
C GLY A 54 21.36 -3.23 20.10
N THR A 55 20.52 -3.07 21.13
CA THR A 55 19.26 -3.79 21.29
C THR A 55 18.12 -2.90 20.80
N HIS A 56 17.41 -3.37 19.77
CA HIS A 56 16.37 -2.62 19.08
C HIS A 56 15.03 -3.34 19.19
N GLY A 57 13.97 -2.54 19.35
CA GLY A 57 12.60 -3.02 19.28
C GLY A 57 12.05 -2.95 17.86
N VAL A 58 10.93 -3.62 17.63
CA VAL A 58 10.11 -3.49 16.41
C VAL A 58 8.65 -3.34 16.83
N VAL A 59 7.94 -2.35 16.28
CA VAL A 59 6.54 -2.10 16.65
C VAL A 59 5.69 -3.35 16.41
N GLY A 60 4.92 -3.76 17.43
CA GLY A 60 4.08 -4.95 17.38
C GLY A 60 4.79 -6.26 17.62
N SER A 61 6.10 -6.23 17.87
CA SER A 61 6.88 -7.39 18.28
C SER A 61 7.30 -7.25 19.74
N GLN A 62 7.27 -8.36 20.47
CA GLN A 62 7.90 -8.45 21.79
C GLN A 62 9.37 -8.89 21.70
N THR A 63 9.81 -9.28 20.50
CA THR A 63 11.18 -9.71 20.25
C THR A 63 12.09 -8.48 20.22
N GLN A 64 13.21 -8.60 20.93
CA GLN A 64 14.32 -7.66 20.84
C GLN A 64 15.35 -8.19 19.85
N TYR A 65 15.91 -7.30 19.06
CA TYR A 65 16.86 -7.62 18.02
C TYR A 65 18.20 -6.99 18.32
N GLN A 66 19.28 -7.76 18.18
CA GLN A 66 20.64 -7.22 18.22
C GLN A 66 21.06 -6.85 16.81
N GLY A 67 21.62 -5.65 16.64
CA GLY A 67 22.23 -5.26 15.37
C GLY A 67 22.31 -3.76 15.14
N LYS A 68 22.33 -3.38 13.87
CA LYS A 68 22.40 -1.99 13.39
C LYS A 68 21.00 -1.45 13.15
N ASP A 69 20.77 -0.19 13.49
CA ASP A 69 19.50 0.47 13.21
C ASP A 69 19.75 1.89 12.71
N THR A 70 19.06 2.30 11.66
CA THR A 70 19.15 3.66 11.11
C THR A 70 17.77 4.18 10.76
N VAL A 71 17.48 5.40 11.20
CA VAL A 71 16.22 6.09 10.94
C VAL A 71 16.48 7.26 9.98
N TYR A 72 15.75 7.25 8.86
CA TYR A 72 15.77 8.27 7.83
C TYR A 72 14.48 9.08 7.88
N PHE A 73 14.58 10.39 7.69
CA PHE A 73 13.44 11.25 7.39
C PHE A 73 13.22 11.28 5.88
N VAL A 74 12.02 10.86 5.45
CA VAL A 74 11.68 10.67 4.03
C VAL A 74 10.72 11.72 3.49
N GLY A 75 10.45 12.78 4.25
CA GLY A 75 9.54 13.88 3.88
C GLY A 75 8.19 13.81 4.60
N GLU A 76 7.46 14.93 4.64
CA GLU A 76 6.10 15.02 5.21
C GLU A 76 5.92 14.50 6.65
N ASN A 77 6.99 14.55 7.47
CA ASN A 77 7.02 13.95 8.81
C ASN A 77 6.93 12.42 8.84
N ASN A 78 7.24 11.78 7.72
CA ASN A 78 7.37 10.34 7.60
C ASN A 78 8.83 9.92 7.80
N TYR A 79 9.01 8.74 8.38
CA TYR A 79 10.32 8.18 8.67
C TYR A 79 10.42 6.75 8.18
N LEU A 80 11.61 6.37 7.75
CA LEU A 80 11.96 5.00 7.39
C LEU A 80 12.99 4.52 8.41
N GLN A 81 12.68 3.47 9.15
CA GLN A 81 13.63 2.80 10.04
C GLN A 81 14.10 1.50 9.39
N CYS A 82 15.41 1.29 9.40
CA CYS A 82 16.08 0.14 8.79
C CYS A 82 16.90 -0.58 9.84
N LEU A 83 16.29 -1.62 10.41
CA LEU A 83 16.94 -2.53 11.35
C LEU A 83 17.61 -3.67 10.57
N CYS A 84 18.91 -3.85 10.77
CA CYS A 84 19.68 -4.98 10.28
C CYS A 84 20.21 -5.76 11.47
N THR A 85 19.68 -6.97 11.66
CA THR A 85 20.08 -7.82 12.78
C THR A 85 21.47 -8.42 12.56
N ASP A 86 22.14 -8.81 13.64
CA ASP A 86 23.42 -9.53 13.58
C ASP A 86 23.31 -10.90 12.88
N GLN A 87 22.09 -11.43 12.72
CA GLN A 87 21.80 -12.67 11.97
C GLN A 87 21.55 -12.42 10.48
N GLY A 88 21.60 -11.16 10.01
CA GLY A 88 21.39 -10.78 8.61
C GLY A 88 19.94 -10.61 8.19
N GLU A 89 18.99 -10.80 9.11
CA GLU A 89 17.58 -10.45 8.89
C GLU A 89 17.43 -8.93 8.92
N GLY A 90 16.75 -8.36 7.93
CA GLY A 90 16.41 -6.94 7.88
C GLY A 90 14.93 -6.72 8.15
N ILE A 91 14.62 -5.70 8.95
CA ILE A 91 13.26 -5.22 9.19
C ILE A 91 13.18 -3.75 8.84
N GLN A 92 12.35 -3.44 7.86
CA GLN A 92 12.02 -2.08 7.45
C GLN A 92 10.73 -1.66 8.14
N THR A 93 10.73 -0.52 8.82
CA THR A 93 9.54 0.07 9.42
C THR A 93 9.25 1.41 8.77
N GLY A 94 8.12 1.52 8.08
CA GLY A 94 7.59 2.80 7.61
C GLY A 94 6.80 3.46 8.72
N TRP A 95 7.14 4.71 9.04
CA TRP A 95 6.50 5.53 10.07
C TRP A 95 5.74 6.68 9.42
N LEU A 96 4.43 6.68 9.59
CA LEU A 96 3.50 7.67 9.05
C LEU A 96 2.95 8.54 10.19
N LYS A 97 3.24 9.83 10.18
CA LYS A 97 2.71 10.75 11.21
C LYS A 97 1.24 11.04 10.94
N LEU A 98 0.39 10.95 11.96
CA LEU A 98 -1.06 11.07 11.80
C LEU A 98 -1.58 12.49 11.52
N GLY A 99 -0.71 13.50 11.44
CA GLY A 99 -1.07 14.91 11.58
C GLY A 99 -2.30 15.40 10.78
N ASN A 100 -2.52 14.89 9.58
CA ASN A 100 -3.64 15.29 8.71
C ASN A 100 -4.59 14.14 8.34
N LEU A 101 -4.43 12.95 8.94
CA LEU A 101 -5.28 11.80 8.62
C LEU A 101 -6.59 11.87 9.40
N SER A 102 -7.69 11.63 8.72
CA SER A 102 -9.00 11.45 9.33
C SER A 102 -9.10 10.09 10.03
N ASN A 103 -10.02 9.96 10.98
CA ASN A 103 -10.22 8.70 11.70
C ASN A 103 -10.56 7.52 10.77
N ASN A 104 -11.29 7.78 9.68
CA ASN A 104 -11.62 6.75 8.69
C ASN A 104 -10.35 6.23 7.99
N GLU A 105 -9.44 7.13 7.59
CA GLU A 105 -8.17 6.74 6.97
C GLU A 105 -7.29 5.96 7.95
N ILE A 106 -7.26 6.39 9.22
CA ILE A 106 -6.54 5.66 10.27
C ILE A 106 -7.08 4.24 10.40
N ASP A 107 -8.40 4.06 10.42
CA ASP A 107 -9.03 2.75 10.54
C ASP A 107 -8.78 1.87 9.29
N GLU A 108 -8.83 2.45 8.10
CA GLU A 108 -8.45 1.77 6.85
C GLU A 108 -7.00 1.26 6.90
N LEU A 109 -6.06 2.11 7.30
CA LEU A 109 -4.65 1.72 7.44
C LEU A 109 -4.45 0.65 8.51
N ARG A 110 -5.16 0.73 9.63
CA ARG A 110 -5.11 -0.32 10.65
C ARG A 110 -5.62 -1.66 10.12
N ASN A 111 -6.65 -1.65 9.30
CA ASN A 111 -7.14 -2.86 8.61
C ASN A 111 -6.13 -3.42 7.61
N GLU A 112 -5.25 -2.58 7.06
CA GLU A 112 -4.11 -2.98 6.20
C GLU A 112 -2.86 -3.43 7.00
N GLY A 113 -2.96 -3.51 8.32
CA GLY A 113 -1.88 -3.98 9.20
C GLY A 113 -0.92 -2.89 9.68
N TRP A 114 -1.27 -1.60 9.50
CA TRP A 114 -0.56 -0.51 10.18
C TRP A 114 -0.88 -0.52 11.67
N GLN A 115 0.12 -0.25 12.49
CA GLN A 115 0.02 -0.28 13.94
C GLN A 115 0.05 1.12 14.51
N TYR A 116 -0.93 1.44 15.35
CA TYR A 116 -1.01 2.74 16.02
C TYR A 116 0.02 2.83 17.15
N VAL A 117 0.78 3.92 17.13
CA VAL A 117 1.80 4.26 18.13
C VAL A 117 1.44 5.63 18.70
N PRO A 118 0.99 5.71 19.97
CA PRO A 118 0.53 6.97 20.57
C PRO A 118 1.62 8.05 20.68
N ASP A 119 2.89 7.64 20.81
CA ASP A 119 3.99 8.59 20.85
C ASP A 119 5.27 8.02 20.21
N GLY A 120 5.80 8.72 19.21
CA GLY A 120 7.02 8.37 18.52
C GLY A 120 8.31 8.61 19.31
N THR A 121 8.28 9.34 20.44
CA THR A 121 9.51 9.67 21.20
C THR A 121 10.26 8.44 21.71
N LEU A 122 9.53 7.37 22.06
CA LEU A 122 10.12 6.09 22.49
C LEU A 122 10.92 5.40 21.38
N TRP A 123 10.70 5.81 20.12
CA TRP A 123 11.34 5.29 18.92
C TRP A 123 12.34 6.28 18.32
N GLY A 124 12.70 7.34 19.06
CA GLY A 124 13.61 8.38 18.59
C GLY A 124 13.02 9.30 17.52
N LEU A 125 11.69 9.31 17.37
CA LEU A 125 10.98 10.21 16.45
C LEU A 125 10.54 11.49 17.16
N ALA A 126 10.08 12.46 16.38
CA ALA A 126 9.41 13.63 16.95
C ALA A 126 8.15 13.19 17.72
N GLY A 127 7.77 13.96 18.75
CA GLY A 127 6.58 13.63 19.55
C GLY A 127 5.28 13.65 18.74
N GLY A 128 4.35 12.82 19.18
CA GLY A 128 2.99 12.69 18.64
C GLY A 128 2.71 11.31 18.04
N ASP A 129 1.51 11.17 17.51
CA ASP A 129 0.96 9.90 17.08
C ASP A 129 1.45 9.47 15.70
N TYR A 130 1.73 8.18 15.56
CA TYR A 130 2.20 7.55 14.33
C TYR A 130 1.41 6.28 14.01
N LEU A 131 1.40 5.93 12.74
CA LEU A 131 1.16 4.58 12.25
C LEU A 131 2.50 3.97 11.80
N ALA A 132 2.76 2.73 12.17
CA ALA A 132 3.97 2.01 11.77
C ALA A 132 3.61 0.72 11.03
N LYS A 133 4.34 0.40 9.96
CA LYS A 133 4.19 -0.88 9.25
C LYS A 133 5.54 -1.49 8.95
N ASN A 134 5.68 -2.75 9.37
CA ASN A 134 6.91 -3.50 9.20
C ASN A 134 6.87 -4.31 7.90
N SER A 135 8.02 -4.42 7.23
CA SER A 135 8.24 -5.32 6.10
C SER A 135 9.64 -5.92 6.20
N PRO A 136 9.82 -7.22 5.89
CA PRO A 136 11.15 -7.82 5.88
C PRO A 136 11.97 -7.30 4.70
N TYR A 137 13.29 -7.19 4.89
CA TYR A 137 14.25 -6.97 3.81
C TYR A 137 15.56 -7.73 4.08
N SER A 138 16.44 -7.81 3.09
CA SER A 138 17.77 -8.42 3.24
C SER A 138 18.81 -7.32 3.39
N CYS A 139 19.44 -7.22 4.57
CA CYS A 139 20.37 -6.13 4.88
C CYS A 139 21.84 -6.51 4.67
N ASN A 140 22.16 -7.80 4.72
CA ASN A 140 23.47 -8.33 4.39
C ASN A 140 23.35 -9.04 3.04
N GLY A 141 23.96 -8.49 2.00
CA GLY A 141 24.11 -9.14 0.69
C GLY A 141 25.01 -10.38 0.72
N GLU A 142 25.19 -11.02 1.88
CA GLU A 142 25.82 -12.33 1.98
C GLU A 142 24.82 -13.36 1.47
N GLY A 143 25.00 -13.75 0.20
CA GLY A 143 24.26 -14.83 -0.42
C GLY A 143 24.18 -16.02 0.53
N GLY A 144 22.95 -16.40 0.86
CA GLY A 144 22.69 -17.44 1.85
C GLY A 144 23.54 -18.68 1.61
N ASN A 145 24.41 -18.98 2.57
CA ASN A 145 24.86 -20.33 2.82
C ASN A 145 24.72 -20.63 4.32
N THR A 146 23.50 -20.58 4.84
CA THR A 146 23.15 -21.33 6.04
C THR A 146 23.03 -22.81 5.67
N THR A 147 24.16 -23.44 5.33
CA THR A 147 24.30 -24.87 5.56
C THR A 147 24.44 -25.05 7.08
N PRO A 148 23.60 -25.86 7.76
CA PRO A 148 23.78 -26.11 9.19
C PRO A 148 25.09 -26.90 9.37
N THR A 149 26.18 -26.20 9.68
CA THR A 149 27.49 -26.82 9.90
C THR A 149 27.65 -27.02 11.40
N LEU A 150 27.54 -28.28 11.79
CA LEU A 150 27.97 -28.79 13.09
C LEU A 150 29.45 -28.40 13.30
N THR A 151 29.69 -27.77 14.46
CA THR A 151 30.96 -27.59 15.19
C THR A 151 32.27 -27.93 14.45
N PRO A 152 33.19 -26.95 14.36
CA PRO A 152 34.61 -27.30 14.45
C PRO A 152 35.47 -26.41 15.37
N THR A 153 36.46 -27.12 15.93
CA THR A 153 37.67 -26.80 16.72
C THR A 153 38.45 -25.53 16.31
N PRO A 154 39.12 -24.83 17.27
CA PRO A 154 39.82 -23.58 16.98
C PRO A 154 41.22 -23.82 16.39
N THR A 155 41.58 -23.07 15.36
CA THR A 155 42.98 -22.85 14.95
C THR A 155 43.17 -21.39 14.56
N SER A 156 44.09 -20.71 15.26
CA SER A 156 44.58 -19.37 14.99
C SER A 156 45.44 -19.30 13.72
N SER A 157 45.37 -18.20 12.95
CA SER A 157 46.49 -17.48 12.30
C SER A 157 46.04 -16.38 11.30
N THR A 158 46.48 -15.15 11.57
CA THR A 158 47.20 -14.21 10.65
C THR A 158 46.51 -13.51 9.45
N ILE A 159 46.16 -12.23 9.68
CA ILE A 159 46.42 -10.97 8.92
C ILE A 159 46.85 -11.05 7.44
N SER A 160 46.17 -10.33 6.52
CA SER A 160 46.71 -9.25 5.62
C SER A 160 45.72 -8.79 4.51
N SER A 161 45.63 -7.46 4.35
CA SER A 161 45.26 -6.58 3.19
C SER A 161 45.05 -7.20 1.78
N THR A 162 44.25 -6.66 0.82
CA THR A 162 44.15 -5.27 0.32
C THR A 162 43.01 -5.16 -0.73
N SER A 163 42.35 -3.99 -0.79
CA SER A 163 41.77 -3.25 -1.94
C SER A 163 41.38 -3.94 -3.28
N GLY A 164 40.17 -3.61 -3.78
CA GLY A 164 39.99 -3.18 -5.17
C GLY A 164 38.84 -3.78 -5.99
N ASP A 165 37.87 -2.91 -6.31
CA ASP A 165 37.08 -2.81 -7.56
C ASP A 165 35.64 -3.36 -7.64
N PRO A 166 34.70 -2.60 -8.26
CA PRO A 166 33.26 -2.81 -8.17
C PRO A 166 32.71 -3.63 -9.35
N GLY A 167 32.05 -4.73 -9.02
CA GLY A 167 31.34 -5.58 -9.98
C GLY A 167 29.90 -5.10 -10.22
N ILE A 168 29.70 -4.42 -11.34
CA ILE A 168 28.40 -4.20 -11.99
C ILE A 168 27.83 -5.55 -12.42
N GLY A 169 26.59 -5.89 -12.00
CA GLY A 169 25.98 -7.16 -12.40
C GLY A 169 24.57 -7.42 -11.85
N GLY A 170 23.58 -6.71 -12.42
CA GLY A 170 22.19 -7.10 -12.67
C GLY A 170 21.37 -7.97 -11.70
N SER A 171 20.16 -7.52 -11.38
CA SER A 171 18.98 -8.35 -11.59
C SER A 171 17.71 -7.49 -11.68
N VAL A 172 16.96 -7.74 -12.74
CA VAL A 172 15.60 -7.29 -12.98
C VAL A 172 14.69 -7.85 -11.90
N ILE A 173 14.10 -6.99 -11.09
CA ILE A 173 12.91 -7.36 -10.31
C ILE A 173 11.83 -6.37 -10.67
N ALA A 174 10.83 -6.92 -11.35
CA ALA A 174 9.62 -6.28 -11.77
C ALA A 174 9.00 -5.50 -10.61
N ALA A 175 9.07 -4.17 -10.69
CA ALA A 175 8.04 -3.34 -10.11
C ALA A 175 6.79 -3.56 -10.99
N SER A 176 6.08 -4.64 -10.68
CA SER A 176 4.63 -4.62 -10.79
C SER A 176 4.16 -3.54 -9.82
N ALA A 177 4.25 -2.29 -10.25
CA ALA A 177 3.28 -1.33 -9.80
C ALA A 177 1.95 -1.95 -10.23
N PRO A 178 1.04 -2.27 -9.31
CA PRO A 178 -0.33 -2.16 -9.73
C PRO A 178 -0.47 -0.66 -10.05
N LEU A 179 -0.36 -0.32 -11.34
CA LEU A 179 -1.28 0.66 -11.88
C LEU A 179 -2.66 0.08 -11.56
N LEU A 180 -3.10 0.30 -10.32
CA LEU A 180 -4.50 0.41 -9.99
C LEU A 180 -4.93 1.49 -10.95
N ALA A 181 -5.42 1.05 -12.12
CA ALA A 181 -6.16 1.91 -13.00
C ALA A 181 -7.13 2.61 -12.07
N ALA A 182 -6.98 3.92 -11.93
CA ALA A 182 -7.94 4.76 -11.27
C ALA A 182 -9.25 4.48 -11.98
N THR A 183 -10.03 3.54 -11.44
CA THR A 183 -11.34 3.20 -11.98
C THR A 183 -12.21 4.33 -11.48
N GLY A 184 -12.12 5.44 -12.21
CA GLY A 184 -12.96 6.60 -12.01
C GLY A 184 -14.39 6.11 -11.97
N THR A 185 -14.97 6.18 -10.77
CA THR A 185 -16.39 6.00 -10.46
C THR A 185 -17.09 4.92 -11.29
N SER A 186 -17.22 3.71 -10.76
CA SER A 186 -18.06 2.64 -11.33
C SER A 186 -19.46 3.12 -11.75
N THR A 187 -19.97 4.19 -11.13
CA THR A 187 -21.17 4.95 -11.48
C THR A 187 -21.21 5.41 -12.95
N LEU A 188 -20.09 5.81 -13.53
CA LEU A 188 -19.98 6.25 -14.93
C LEU A 188 -20.13 5.07 -15.91
N PHE A 189 -19.59 3.91 -15.55
CA PHE A 189 -19.74 2.69 -16.35
C PHE A 189 -21.19 2.18 -16.33
N TYR A 190 -21.83 2.17 -15.16
CA TYR A 190 -23.24 1.76 -15.04
C TYR A 190 -24.19 2.73 -15.74
N SER A 191 -23.94 4.04 -15.71
CA SER A 191 -24.79 5.02 -16.39
C SER A 191 -24.69 4.92 -17.91
N LEU A 192 -23.48 4.73 -18.46
CA LEU A 192 -23.29 4.48 -19.90
C LEU A 192 -23.95 3.18 -20.36
N LEU A 193 -23.83 2.10 -19.58
CA LEU A 193 -24.48 0.83 -19.88
C LEU A 193 -26.02 0.96 -19.87
N ALA A 194 -26.57 1.61 -18.85
CA ALA A 194 -28.01 1.83 -18.73
C ALA A 194 -28.55 2.69 -19.88
N PHE A 195 -27.82 3.75 -20.26
CA PHE A 195 -28.18 4.61 -21.39
C PHE A 195 -28.15 3.85 -22.72
N GLY A 196 -27.15 2.98 -22.91
CA GLY A 196 -27.05 2.10 -24.09
C GLY A 196 -28.23 1.14 -24.22
N LEU A 197 -28.61 0.46 -23.13
CA LEU A 197 -29.75 -0.45 -23.12
C LEU A 197 -31.09 0.26 -23.36
N ALA A 198 -31.27 1.45 -22.77
CA ALA A 198 -32.45 2.28 -23.00
C ALA A 198 -32.58 2.71 -24.47
N SER A 199 -31.47 3.16 -25.06
CA SER A 199 -31.40 3.58 -26.47
C SER A 199 -31.71 2.41 -27.41
N PHE A 200 -31.18 1.23 -27.12
CA PHE A 200 -31.44 0.01 -27.90
C PHE A 200 -32.90 -0.44 -27.81
N GLY A 201 -33.49 -0.41 -26.61
CA GLY A 201 -34.90 -0.71 -26.40
C GLY A 201 -35.82 0.24 -27.17
N LEU A 202 -35.52 1.54 -27.17
CA LEU A 202 -36.26 2.54 -27.92
C LEU A 202 -36.22 2.26 -29.43
N GLY A 203 -35.05 1.89 -29.97
CA GLY A 203 -34.89 1.52 -31.38
C GLY A 203 -35.76 0.33 -31.81
N LEU A 204 -35.88 -0.70 -30.96
CA LEU A 204 -36.74 -1.87 -31.24
C LEU A 204 -38.23 -1.51 -31.25
N VAL A 205 -38.65 -0.59 -30.38
CA VAL A 205 -40.04 -0.12 -30.32
C VAL A 205 -40.40 0.68 -31.57
N LEU A 206 -39.51 1.58 -32.01
CA LEU A 206 -39.72 2.36 -33.22
C LEU A 206 -39.80 1.46 -34.47
N ARG A 207 -38.90 0.47 -34.58
CA ARG A 207 -38.90 -0.50 -35.70
C ARG A 207 -40.19 -1.31 -35.82
N LYS A 208 -40.85 -1.63 -34.71
CA LYS A 208 -42.15 -2.34 -34.73
C LYS A 208 -43.29 -1.44 -35.21
N LYS A 209 -43.21 -0.13 -34.97
CA LYS A 209 -44.25 0.83 -35.33
C LYS A 209 -44.33 1.05 -36.84
N ASP A 210 -43.20 1.00 -37.54
CA ASP A 210 -43.13 1.17 -39.00
C ASP A 210 -43.68 -0.01 -39.80
N LYS A 211 -43.86 -1.20 -39.18
CA LYS A 211 -44.46 -2.37 -39.84
C LYS A 211 -45.99 -2.46 -39.74
N ILE A 212 -46.62 -1.53 -39.02
CA ILE A 212 -48.07 -1.49 -38.80
C ILE A 212 -48.72 -0.36 -39.63
N ASN A 213 -47.89 0.58 -40.12
CA ASN A 213 -48.09 1.44 -41.31
C ASN A 213 -48.21 0.65 -42.62
#